data_AF-A0A3G3JZG9-F1
#
_entry.id   AF-A0A3G3JZG9-F1
#
_cell.length_a   1.000
_cell.length_b   1.000
_cell.length_c   1.000
_cell.angle_alpha   90.00
_cell.angle_beta   90.00
_cell.angle_gamma   90.00
#
_symmetry.space_group_name_H-M   'P 1'
#
loop_
_entity.id
_entity.type
_entity.pdbx_description
1 polymer ?
#
loop_
_entity_poly.entity_id
_entity_poly.type
_entity_poly.pdbx_seq_one_letter_code
_entity_poly.pdbx_strand_id
1 'polypeptide(L)'
;MRQGLLLTGLGIAVWGVATLFFRLIGSWVLVAPGEAHFGSSLFLLELLTLLILIGLAVAVRLKWFPERGSATRFGYTAAAIGLLLDTFSVWRRDTVFPAFSEGQHHAFAIWMTLGYALMLIVPAAVDRLIREKPAITAADSPETDAQTHPAEEGIRDADADRTT
;
A
#
# COMPACT_ATOMS: atom_id res chain seq x y z
N MET A 1 3.42 -0.82 -24.12
CA MET A 1 4.27 0.40 -24.12
C MET A 1 3.65 1.57 -23.34
N ARG A 2 2.37 1.93 -23.54
CA ARG A 2 1.75 3.11 -22.87
C ARG A 2 1.71 3.04 -21.33
N GLN A 3 1.41 1.88 -20.74
CA GLN A 3 1.40 1.71 -19.28
C GLN A 3 2.77 1.94 -18.63
N GLY A 4 3.85 1.45 -19.24
CA GLY A 4 5.20 1.67 -18.71
C GLY A 4 5.57 3.15 -18.67
N LEU A 5 5.20 3.91 -19.70
CA LEU A 5 5.44 5.36 -19.79
C LEU A 5 4.63 6.16 -18.76
N LEU A 6 3.40 5.72 -18.47
CA LEU A 6 2.57 6.34 -17.43
C LEU A 6 3.12 6.05 -16.03
N LEU A 7 3.59 4.83 -15.77
CA LEU A 7 4.19 4.44 -14.49
C LEU A 7 5.50 5.19 -14.24
N THR A 8 6.37 5.29 -15.26
CA THR A 8 7.62 6.04 -15.14
C THR A 8 7.36 7.53 -14.98
N GLY A 9 6.46 8.11 -15.77
CA GLY A 9 6.07 9.52 -15.65
C GLY A 9 5.49 9.86 -14.28
N LEU A 10 4.66 8.97 -13.73
CA LEU A 10 4.09 9.15 -12.39
C LEU A 10 5.16 9.01 -11.29
N GLY A 11 6.12 8.09 -11.44
CA GLY A 11 7.26 7.98 -10.52
C GLY A 11 8.12 9.26 -10.50
N ILE A 12 8.41 9.82 -11.68
CA ILE A 12 9.12 11.11 -11.80
C ILE A 12 8.30 12.24 -11.17
N ALA A 13 6.97 12.27 -11.38
CA ALA A 13 6.11 13.28 -10.80
C ALA A 13 6.06 13.19 -9.26
N VAL A 14 5.93 11.98 -8.70
CA VAL A 14 5.96 11.75 -7.25
C VAL A 14 7.29 12.21 -6.66
N TRP A 15 8.40 11.83 -7.30
CA TRP A 15 9.73 12.30 -6.90
C TRP A 15 9.82 13.83 -6.95
N GLY A 16 9.44 14.46 -8.06
CA GLY A 16 9.54 15.91 -8.23
C GLY A 16 8.70 16.70 -7.22
N VAL A 17 7.50 16.20 -6.90
CA VAL A 17 6.65 16.79 -5.85
C VAL A 17 7.30 16.66 -4.48
N ALA A 18 7.87 15.50 -4.14
CA ALA A 18 8.58 15.30 -2.88
C ALA A 18 9.82 16.20 -2.79
N THR A 19 10.65 16.25 -3.83
CA THR A 19 11.82 17.15 -3.88
C THR A 19 11.41 18.61 -3.73
N LEU A 20 10.31 19.03 -4.37
CA LEU A 20 9.81 20.40 -4.25
C LEU A 20 9.33 20.71 -2.82
N PHE A 21 8.62 19.77 -2.19
CA PHE A 21 8.21 19.89 -0.79
C PHE A 21 9.42 20.12 0.14
N PHE A 22 10.48 19.32 -0.01
CA PHE A 22 11.70 19.49 0.77
C PHE A 22 12.47 20.75 0.40
N ARG A 23 12.43 21.19 -0.85
CA ARG A 23 13.07 22.45 -1.24
C ARG A 23 12.39 23.66 -0.60
N LEU A 24 11.06 23.62 -0.41
CA LEU A 24 10.28 24.75 0.11
C LEU A 24 10.15 24.75 1.64
N ILE A 25 9.91 23.58 2.24
CA ILE A 25 9.57 23.43 3.66
C ILE A 25 10.60 22.56 4.39
N GLY A 26 11.53 21.93 3.65
CA GLY A 26 12.51 20.99 4.20
C GLY A 26 13.37 21.57 5.31
N SER A 27 13.81 22.82 5.20
CA SER A 27 14.64 23.46 6.23
C SER A 27 13.91 23.71 7.55
N TRP A 28 12.58 23.70 7.55
CA TRP A 28 11.74 23.82 8.74
C TRP A 28 11.33 22.47 9.32
N VAL A 29 11.10 21.47 8.46
CA VAL A 29 10.62 20.15 8.86
C VAL A 29 11.76 19.15 9.15
N LEU A 30 12.94 19.33 8.55
CA LEU A 30 14.12 18.55 8.90
C LEU A 30 14.90 19.25 9.99
N VAL A 31 15.02 18.57 11.11
CA VAL A 31 15.87 18.96 12.23
C VAL A 31 17.17 18.18 12.11
N ALA A 32 18.31 18.77 12.46
CA ALA A 32 19.60 18.09 12.40
C ALA A 32 19.72 16.96 13.44
N PRO A 33 20.45 15.88 13.15
CA PRO A 33 20.76 14.85 14.13
C PRO A 33 21.54 15.46 15.30
N GLY A 34 21.07 15.24 16.53
CA GLY A 34 21.68 15.79 17.75
C GLY A 34 20.90 16.95 18.39
N GLU A 35 19.87 17.47 17.71
CA GLU A 35 18.94 18.44 18.32
C GLU A 35 17.78 17.72 19.05
N ALA A 36 17.25 18.35 20.10
CA ALA A 36 16.24 17.78 20.99
C ALA A 36 14.94 17.35 20.27
N HIS A 37 14.62 17.95 19.12
CA HIS A 37 13.39 17.70 18.39
C HIS A 37 13.57 16.79 17.16
N PHE A 38 14.78 16.26 16.93
CA PHE A 38 15.09 15.40 15.79
C PHE A 38 14.12 14.21 15.67
N GLY A 39 13.91 13.48 16.77
CA GLY A 39 13.05 12.30 16.78
C GLY A 39 11.58 12.62 16.48
N SER A 40 11.04 13.70 17.04
CA SER A 40 9.67 14.15 16.79
C SER A 40 9.49 14.59 15.34
N SER A 41 10.46 15.32 14.79
CA SER A 41 10.43 15.75 13.38
C SER A 41 10.44 14.56 12.43
N LEU A 42 11.34 13.59 12.69
CA LEU A 42 11.45 12.37 11.90
C LEU A 42 10.14 11.57 11.99
N PHE A 43 9.58 11.39 13.19
CA PHE A 43 8.32 10.68 13.36
C PHE A 43 7.15 11.37 12.63
N LEU A 44 7.09 12.70 12.64
CA LEU A 44 6.06 13.46 11.95
C LEU A 44 6.19 13.33 10.42
N LEU A 45 7.42 13.40 9.92
CA LEU A 45 7.75 13.15 8.51
C LEU A 45 7.38 11.73 8.10
N GLU A 46 7.69 10.74 8.93
CA GLU A 46 7.36 9.34 8.70
C GLU A 46 5.85 9.11 8.66
N LEU A 47 5.13 9.67 9.62
CA LEU A 47 3.67 9.60 9.68
C LEU A 47 3.02 10.26 8.45
N LEU A 48 3.55 11.41 8.03
CA LEU A 48 3.10 12.09 6.81
C LEU A 48 3.37 11.24 5.57
N THR A 49 4.56 10.66 5.44
CA THR A 49 4.91 9.75 4.34
C THR A 49 3.97 8.55 4.32
N LEU A 50 3.71 7.94 5.48
CA LEU A 50 2.79 6.81 5.61
C LEU A 50 1.37 7.19 5.16
N LEU A 51 0.87 8.36 5.59
CA LEU A 51 -0.45 8.85 5.20
C LEU A 51 -0.55 9.09 3.68
N ILE A 52 0.49 9.69 3.09
CA ILE A 52 0.58 9.92 1.65
C ILE A 52 0.64 8.60 0.90
N LEU A 53 1.43 7.62 1.35
CA LEU A 53 1.54 6.31 0.72
C LEU A 53 0.21 5.54 0.76
N ILE A 54 -0.50 5.59 1.89
CA ILE A 54 -1.85 5.01 1.99
C ILE A 54 -2.80 5.71 1.01
N GLY A 55 -2.81 7.05 1.00
CA GLY A 55 -3.62 7.84 0.08
C GLY A 55 -3.33 7.50 -1.38
N LEU A 56 -2.05 7.37 -1.74
CA LEU A 56 -1.62 7.01 -3.09
C LEU A 56 -1.98 5.56 -3.44
N ALA A 57 -1.78 4.60 -2.54
CA ALA A 57 -2.17 3.21 -2.74
C ALA A 57 -3.67 3.06 -2.98
N VAL A 58 -4.48 3.79 -2.19
CA VAL A 58 -5.94 3.84 -2.35
C VAL A 58 -6.32 4.55 -3.65
N ALA A 59 -5.72 5.70 -3.96
CA ALA A 59 -6.00 6.46 -5.18
C ALA A 59 -5.67 5.68 -6.46
N VAL A 60 -4.50 5.02 -6.51
CA VAL A 60 -4.11 4.17 -7.64
C VAL A 60 -5.12 3.03 -7.83
N ARG A 61 -5.58 2.42 -6.74
CA ARG A 61 -6.55 1.32 -6.77
C ARG A 61 -7.97 1.77 -7.16
N LEU A 62 -8.45 2.91 -6.65
CA LEU A 62 -9.79 3.42 -6.96
C LEU A 62 -9.88 4.06 -8.35
N LYS A 63 -8.84 4.77 -8.77
CA LYS A 63 -8.93 5.72 -9.90
C LYS A 63 -8.19 5.26 -11.16
N TRP A 64 -7.11 4.47 -11.04
CA TRP A 64 -6.22 4.21 -12.18
C TRP A 64 -6.21 2.76 -12.67
N PHE A 65 -6.23 1.76 -11.78
CA PHE A 65 -6.25 0.35 -12.20
C PHE A 65 -7.07 -0.53 -11.23
N PRO A 66 -8.29 -0.97 -11.59
CA PRO A 66 -9.00 -2.01 -10.85
C PRO A 66 -8.36 -3.41 -11.00
N GLU A 67 -7.22 -3.52 -11.69
CA GLU A 67 -6.51 -4.78 -11.92
C GLU A 67 -5.53 -5.12 -10.79
N ARG A 68 -5.56 -6.40 -10.40
CA ARG A 68 -4.81 -7.03 -9.32
C ARG A 68 -3.29 -6.82 -9.46
N GLY A 69 -2.60 -6.46 -8.37
CA GLY A 69 -1.13 -6.37 -8.31
C GLY A 69 -0.49 -5.14 -9.00
N SER A 70 -1.28 -4.21 -9.54
CA SER A 70 -0.77 -2.99 -10.17
C SER A 70 -0.13 -2.02 -9.17
N ALA A 71 -0.67 -1.92 -7.95
CA ALA A 71 -0.15 -1.04 -6.90
C ALA A 71 1.27 -1.43 -6.46
N THR A 72 1.57 -2.73 -6.33
CA THR A 72 2.91 -3.23 -5.97
C THR A 72 3.92 -2.97 -7.07
N ARG A 73 3.54 -3.18 -8.34
CA ARG A 73 4.40 -2.87 -9.51
C ARG A 73 4.65 -1.38 -9.64
N PHE A 74 3.65 -0.55 -9.36
CA PHE A 74 3.78 0.90 -9.30
C PHE A 74 4.74 1.32 -8.18
N GLY A 75 4.53 0.83 -6.95
CA GLY A 75 5.40 1.12 -5.80
C GLY A 75 6.86 0.76 -6.09
N TYR A 76 7.10 -0.42 -6.68
CA TYR A 76 8.46 -0.85 -7.04
C TYR A 76 9.08 0.02 -8.15
N THR A 77 8.32 0.33 -9.21
CA THR A 77 8.82 1.14 -10.33
C THR A 77 9.09 2.58 -9.90
N ALA A 78 8.18 3.17 -9.13
CA ALA A 78 8.33 4.50 -8.57
C ALA A 78 9.50 4.55 -7.58
N ALA A 79 9.68 3.52 -6.75
CA ALA A 79 10.82 3.41 -5.86
C ALA A 79 12.13 3.33 -6.64
N ALA A 80 12.23 2.48 -7.66
CA ALA A 80 13.44 2.32 -8.46
C ALA A 80 13.85 3.63 -9.17
N ILE A 81 12.89 4.34 -9.75
CA ILE A 81 13.14 5.63 -10.42
C ILE A 81 13.49 6.71 -9.40
N GLY A 82 12.74 6.78 -8.30
CA GLY A 82 12.98 7.72 -7.22
C GLY A 82 14.39 7.56 -6.65
N LEU A 83 14.84 6.33 -6.37
CA LEU A 83 16.16 6.06 -5.80
C LEU A 83 17.29 6.51 -6.75
N LEU A 84 17.08 6.34 -8.05
CA LEU A 84 18.04 6.74 -9.07
C LEU A 84 18.13 8.26 -9.19
N LEU A 85 16.98 8.96 -9.11
CA LEU A 85 16.93 10.42 -9.07
C LEU A 85 17.47 10.99 -7.75
N ASP A 86 17.20 10.31 -6.62
CA ASP A 86 17.71 10.71 -5.31
C ASP A 86 19.22 10.52 -5.19
N THR A 87 19.79 9.56 -5.91
CA THR A 87 21.25 9.47 -6.06
C THR A 87 21.81 10.76 -6.66
N PHE A 88 21.14 11.33 -7.66
CA PHE A 88 21.51 12.62 -8.22
C PHE A 88 21.25 13.78 -7.24
N SER A 89 20.13 13.75 -6.51
CA SER A 89 19.83 14.74 -5.46
C SER A 89 20.91 14.77 -4.38
N VAL A 90 21.38 13.62 -3.93
CA VAL A 90 22.41 13.49 -2.89
C VAL A 90 23.78 13.87 -3.44
N TRP A 91 24.11 13.47 -4.67
CA TRP A 91 25.37 13.87 -5.30
C TRP A 91 25.46 15.39 -5.48
N ARG A 92 24.35 16.04 -5.81
CA ARG A 92 24.25 17.49 -6.03
C ARG A 92 23.50 18.22 -4.91
N ARG A 93 23.64 17.73 -3.68
CA ARG A 93 22.86 18.14 -2.50
C ARG A 93 22.81 19.65 -2.28
N ASP A 94 23.94 20.35 -2.46
CA ASP A 94 24.01 21.80 -2.22
C ASP A 94 23.28 22.61 -3.31
N THR A 95 23.12 22.05 -4.50
CA THR A 95 22.36 22.68 -5.60
C THR A 95 20.87 22.37 -5.52
N VAL A 96 20.52 21.16 -5.10
CA VAL A 96 19.13 20.69 -5.01
C VAL A 96 18.45 21.25 -3.76
N PHE A 97 19.15 21.26 -2.63
CA PHE A 97 18.69 21.77 -1.35
C PHE A 97 19.65 22.84 -0.79
N PRO A 98 19.74 24.02 -1.41
CA PRO A 98 20.70 25.06 -1.01
C PRO A 98 20.43 25.65 0.38
N ALA A 99 19.22 25.46 0.91
CA ALA A 99 18.81 25.95 2.21
C ALA A 99 19.13 24.97 3.36
N PHE A 100 19.64 23.77 3.05
CA PHE A 100 19.90 22.76 4.08
C PHE A 100 21.26 22.96 4.72
N SER A 101 21.33 22.74 6.03
CA SER A 101 22.61 22.57 6.73
C SER A 101 23.17 21.16 6.52
N GLU A 102 24.45 20.96 6.84
CA GLU A 102 25.09 19.64 6.79
C GLU A 102 24.33 18.59 7.62
N GLY A 103 23.84 18.99 8.80
CA GLY A 103 22.98 18.14 9.63
C GLY A 103 21.65 17.79 8.98
N GLN A 104 21.02 18.74 8.28
CA GLN A 104 19.77 18.49 7.57
C GLN A 104 19.94 17.56 6.37
N HIS A 105 21.09 17.59 5.68
CA HIS A 105 21.41 16.60 4.65
C HIS A 105 21.52 15.18 5.23
N HIS A 106 22.11 15.02 6.42
CA HIS A 106 22.13 13.74 7.11
C HIS A 106 20.73 13.29 7.55
N ALA A 107 19.93 14.20 8.12
CA ALA A 107 18.54 13.92 8.48
C ALA A 107 17.71 13.48 7.27
N PHE A 108 17.92 14.12 6.11
CA PHE A 108 17.26 13.77 4.86
C PHE A 108 17.63 12.35 4.40
N ALA A 109 18.92 11.98 4.46
CA ALA A 109 19.35 10.63 4.13
C ALA A 109 18.73 9.58 5.06
N ILE A 110 18.65 9.85 6.37
CA ILE A 110 18.00 8.96 7.35
C ILE A 110 16.51 8.80 6.99
N TRP A 111 15.80 9.92 6.80
CA TRP A 111 14.39 9.89 6.41
C TRP A 111 14.18 9.14 5.10
N MET A 112 15.04 9.30 4.09
CA MET A 112 14.90 8.58 2.83
C MET A 112 14.97 7.07 3.02
N THR A 113 15.89 6.56 3.85
CA THR A 113 15.99 5.11 4.08
C THR A 113 14.71 4.52 4.66
N LEU A 114 14.08 5.21 5.61
CA LEU A 114 12.79 4.85 6.19
C LEU A 114 11.65 5.02 5.18
N GLY A 115 11.60 6.16 4.49
CA GLY A 115 10.60 6.46 3.47
C GLY A 115 10.55 5.42 2.36
N TYR A 116 11.71 4.97 1.85
CA TYR A 116 11.76 3.90 0.85
C TYR A 116 11.38 2.54 1.41
N ALA A 117 11.74 2.22 2.66
CA ALA A 117 11.28 1.00 3.31
C ALA A 117 9.74 0.98 3.39
N LEU A 118 9.11 2.08 3.81
CA LEU A 118 7.66 2.22 3.83
C LEU A 118 7.05 2.18 2.43
N MET A 119 7.68 2.84 1.45
CA MET A 119 7.22 2.86 0.06
C MET A 119 7.16 1.46 -0.55
N LEU A 120 8.03 0.54 -0.11
CA LEU A 120 8.01 -0.85 -0.53
C LEU A 120 7.03 -1.70 0.32
N ILE A 121 7.01 -1.51 1.63
CA ILE A 121 6.21 -2.31 2.56
C ILE A 121 4.72 -1.99 2.44
N VAL A 122 4.33 -0.71 2.38
CA VAL A 122 2.92 -0.29 2.44
C VAL A 122 2.11 -0.83 1.26
N PRO A 123 2.53 -0.67 -0.02
CA PRO A 123 1.79 -1.24 -1.14
C PRO A 123 1.70 -2.77 -1.07
N ALA A 124 2.78 -3.43 -0.65
CA ALA A 124 2.79 -4.89 -0.49
C ALA A 124 1.87 -5.36 0.64
N ALA A 125 1.84 -4.66 1.77
CA ALA A 125 0.97 -4.96 2.91
C ALA A 125 -0.50 -4.72 2.56
N VAL A 126 -0.82 -3.61 1.87
CA VAL A 126 -2.18 -3.33 1.38
C VAL A 126 -2.63 -4.41 0.41
N ASP A 127 -1.81 -4.77 -0.58
CA ASP A 127 -2.13 -5.82 -1.56
C ASP A 127 -2.34 -7.19 -0.87
N ARG A 128 -1.52 -7.52 0.15
CA ARG A 128 -1.66 -8.77 0.92
C ARG A 128 -2.87 -8.80 1.85
N LEU A 129 -3.14 -7.72 2.60
CA LEU A 129 -4.27 -7.63 3.53
C LEU A 129 -5.61 -7.80 2.80
N ILE A 130 -5.69 -7.30 1.58
CA ILE A 130 -6.86 -7.48 0.72
C ILE A 130 -6.89 -8.90 0.11
N ARG A 131 -5.73 -9.50 -0.17
CA ARG A 131 -5.61 -10.90 -0.63
C ARG A 131 -6.05 -11.92 0.43
N GLU A 132 -6.06 -11.56 1.72
CA GLU A 132 -6.59 -12.38 2.81
C GLU A 132 -8.12 -12.25 3.01
N LYS A 133 -8.81 -11.36 2.28
CA LYS A 133 -10.29 -11.38 2.20
C LYS A 133 -10.81 -12.26 1.04
N PRO A 134 -10.53 -13.57 1.07
CA PRO A 134 -11.48 -14.54 0.52
C PRO A 134 -11.66 -15.74 1.47
N ALA A 135 -12.09 -15.54 2.72
CA ALA A 135 -12.55 -16.67 3.57
C ALA A 135 -13.36 -16.27 4.83
N ILE A 136 -14.07 -15.14 4.84
CA ILE A 136 -15.06 -14.87 5.92
C ILE A 136 -16.42 -14.56 5.28
N THR A 137 -16.92 -15.50 4.47
CA THR A 137 -18.33 -15.55 4.02
C THR A 137 -18.79 -17.00 3.75
N ALA A 138 -18.03 -18.02 4.17
CA ALA A 138 -18.41 -19.42 4.00
C ALA A 138 -18.51 -20.18 5.33
N ALA A 139 -18.65 -19.47 6.45
CA ALA A 139 -18.81 -20.07 7.78
C ALA A 139 -19.97 -19.47 8.58
N ASP A 140 -20.87 -18.72 7.93
CA ASP A 140 -22.08 -18.17 8.55
C ASP A 140 -23.26 -18.38 7.60
N SER A 141 -23.68 -19.64 7.47
CA SER A 141 -25.04 -19.97 7.07
C SER A 141 -25.63 -20.83 8.18
N PRO A 142 -26.52 -20.28 9.02
CA PRO A 142 -27.26 -21.06 9.99
C PRO A 142 -28.36 -21.80 9.24
N GLU A 143 -28.10 -23.03 8.81
CA GLU A 143 -29.21 -23.95 8.48
C GLU A 143 -29.86 -24.41 9.79
N THR A 144 -30.87 -23.62 10.15
CA THR A 144 -31.88 -23.93 11.14
C THR A 144 -32.68 -25.13 10.64
N ASP A 145 -32.40 -26.30 11.21
CA ASP A 145 -33.34 -27.43 11.24
C ASP A 145 -34.61 -26.99 11.98
N ALA A 146 -35.70 -26.77 11.24
CA ALA A 146 -37.06 -27.10 11.68
C ALA A 146 -38.07 -26.82 10.57
N GLN A 147 -39.05 -27.73 10.47
CA GLN A 147 -40.38 -27.65 9.82
C GLN A 147 -40.47 -28.41 8.48
N THR A 148 -41.34 -29.40 8.23
CA THR A 148 -42.50 -29.96 8.97
C THR A 148 -42.95 -31.23 8.23
N HIS A 149 -43.32 -32.29 8.96
CA HIS A 149 -44.10 -33.43 8.44
C HIS A 149 -45.61 -33.09 8.53
N PRO A 150 -46.43 -33.34 7.50
CA PRO A 150 -47.54 -34.30 7.65
C PRO A 150 -47.79 -35.16 6.39
N ALA A 151 -47.89 -36.49 6.53
CA ALA A 151 -49.12 -37.32 6.55
C ALA A 151 -49.71 -37.57 5.14
N GLU A 152 -49.50 -38.77 4.57
CA GLU A 152 -50.41 -39.94 4.58
C GLU A 152 -51.25 -40.04 3.28
N GLU A 153 -51.01 -41.06 2.44
CA GLU A 153 -52.06 -41.91 1.84
C GLU A 153 -51.43 -43.03 0.99
N GLY A 154 -51.83 -44.29 1.23
CA GLY A 154 -51.49 -45.41 0.34
C GLY A 154 -51.36 -46.78 1.00
N ILE A 155 -52.41 -47.23 1.68
CA ILE A 155 -52.66 -48.62 2.08
C ILE A 155 -52.46 -49.58 0.87
N ARG A 156 -51.86 -50.77 1.06
CA ARG A 156 -52.52 -52.10 0.90
C ARG A 156 -51.56 -53.29 0.66
N ASP A 157 -51.71 -54.30 1.53
CA ASP A 157 -51.59 -55.77 1.36
C ASP A 157 -50.35 -56.34 0.66
N ALA A 158 -49.46 -57.06 1.35
CA ALA A 158 -49.60 -58.45 1.83
C ALA A 158 -49.52 -59.52 0.72
N ASP A 159 -48.43 -60.28 0.81
CA ASP A 159 -48.35 -61.73 0.59
C ASP A 159 -48.45 -62.33 -0.82
N ALA A 160 -47.75 -63.46 -0.97
CA ALA A 160 -47.71 -64.41 -2.08
C ALA A 160 -46.92 -63.93 -3.33
N ASP A 161 -46.09 -64.72 -4.01
CA ASP A 161 -45.98 -66.17 -4.07
C ASP A 161 -44.65 -66.56 -4.75
N ARG A 162 -44.10 -67.69 -4.30
CA ARG A 162 -43.43 -68.76 -5.07
C ARG A 162 -42.28 -68.50 -6.06
N THR A 163 -41.17 -69.18 -5.74
CA THR A 163 -40.49 -70.21 -6.56
C THR A 163 -40.54 -70.09 -8.08
N THR A 164 -39.38 -70.00 -8.71
CA THR A 164 -38.87 -71.04 -9.63
C THR A 164 -37.37 -70.84 -9.87
#